data_AF-A0A7X5CYM5-F1
#
_entry.id   AF-A0A7X5CYM5-F1
#
_cell.length_a   1.000
_cell.length_b   1.000
_cell.length_c   1.000
_cell.angle_alpha   90.00
_cell.angle_beta   90.00
_cell.angle_gamma   90.00
#
_symmetry.space_group_name_H-M   'P 1'
#
loop_
_entity.id
_entity.type
_entity.pdbx_description
1 polymer ?
#
loop_
_entity_poly.entity_id
_entity_poly.type
_entity_poly.pdbx_seq_one_letter_code
_entity_poly.pdbx_strand_id
1 'polypeptide(L)' 'MATLSIIKNINIKKKTLSCTFISALENAENKKSNNVILQRPYSEVKGEEIKKMFGENDDRV' A
#
# COMPACT_ATOMS: atom_id res chain seq x y z
N MET A 1 12.64 8.79 -0.02
CA MET A 1 13.09 7.40 -0.20
C MET A 1 11.83 6.55 -0.20
N ALA A 2 11.38 6.09 -1.37
CA ALA A 2 10.28 5.13 -1.43
C ALA A 2 10.81 3.82 -0.85
N THR A 3 10.27 3.39 0.28
CA THR A 3 10.66 2.15 0.94
C THR A 3 10.37 0.96 0.01
N LEU A 4 11.17 -0.10 0.14
CA LEU A 4 11.13 -1.33 -0.67
C LEU A 4 9.75 -1.98 -0.86
N SER A 5 8.72 -1.57 -0.09
CA SER A 5 7.34 -2.01 -0.24
C SER A 5 6.68 -1.59 -1.56
N ILE A 6 7.15 -0.52 -2.21
CA ILE A 6 6.69 -0.12 -3.56
C ILE A 6 7.24 -1.05 -4.66
N ILE A 7 8.40 -1.68 -4.45
CA ILE A 7 9.08 -2.53 -5.43
C ILE A 7 8.82 -4.02 -5.12
N LYS A 8 7.59 -4.37 -4.74
CA LYS A 8 7.22 -5.78 -4.62
C LYS A 8 6.91 -6.30 -6.02
N ASN A 9 7.75 -7.21 -6.52
CA ASN A 9 7.48 -7.89 -7.79
C ASN A 9 6.16 -8.68 -7.69
N ILE A 10 5.16 -8.27 -8.47
CA ILE A 10 3.87 -8.96 -8.56
C ILE A 10 4.01 -10.07 -9.60
N ASN A 11 4.34 -11.28 -9.15
CA ASN A 11 4.41 -12.45 -10.03
C ASN A 11 3.04 -13.13 -10.14
N ILE A 12 2.32 -12.88 -11.24
CA ILE A 12 1.00 -13.48 -11.51
C ILE A 12 1.17 -14.74 -12.37
N LYS A 13 1.06 -15.91 -11.74
CA LYS A 13 1.26 -17.21 -12.41
C LYS A 13 0.10 -17.65 -13.32
N LYS A 14 -1.10 -17.07 -13.15
CA LYS A 14 -2.31 -17.44 -13.91
C LYS A 14 -2.71 -16.31 -14.85
N LYS A 15 -2.84 -16.61 -16.14
CA LYS A 15 -3.21 -15.63 -17.18
C LYS A 15 -4.50 -14.86 -16.86
N THR A 16 -5.52 -15.55 -16.34
CA THR A 16 -6.80 -14.93 -15.98
C THR A 16 -6.64 -13.83 -14.93
N LEU A 17 -5.83 -14.07 -13.90
CA LEU A 17 -5.54 -13.10 -12.86
C LEU A 17 -4.78 -11.89 -13.40
N SER A 18 -3.91 -12.06 -14.41
CA SER A 18 -3.19 -10.96 -15.03
C SER A 18 -4.14 -10.03 -15.79
N CYS A 19 -5.09 -10.59 -16.54
CA CYS A 19 -6.12 -9.80 -17.22
C CYS A 19 -6.99 -9.04 -16.22
N THR A 20 -7.46 -9.71 -15.16
CA THR A 20 -8.25 -9.06 -14.11
C THR A 20 -7.48 -7.95 -13.41
N PHE A 21 -6.18 -8.16 -13.15
CA PHE A 21 -5.32 -7.15 -12.54
C PHE A 21 -5.17 -5.91 -13.42
N ILE A 22 -4.89 -6.09 -14.72
CA ILE A 22 -4.80 -4.98 -15.67
C ILE A 22 -6.13 -4.22 -15.74
N SER A 23 -7.25 -4.92 -15.90
CA SER A 23 -8.57 -4.28 -15.92
C SER A 23 -8.90 -3.54 -14.62
N ALA A 24 -8.45 -4.06 -13.46
CA ALA A 24 -8.64 -3.37 -12.19
C ALA A 24 -7.83 -2.07 -12.11
N LEU A 25 -6.60 -2.06 -12.63
CA LEU A 25 -5.76 -0.86 -12.70
C LEU A 25 -6.34 0.20 -13.63
N GLU A 26 -6.74 -0.18 -14.85
CA GLU A 26 -7.39 0.72 -15.81
C GLU A 26 -8.66 1.35 -15.23
N ASN A 27 -9.47 0.55 -14.54
CA ASN A 27 -10.67 1.04 -13.85
C ASN A 27 -10.37 1.91 -12.62
N ALA A 28 -9.18 1.78 -12.03
CA ALA A 28 -8.76 2.56 -10.87
C ALA A 28 -8.11 3.89 -11.27
N GLU A 29 -7.51 3.98 -12.47
CA GLU A 29 -6.88 5.21 -12.99
C GLU A 29 -7.84 6.40 -12.97
N ASN A 30 -9.11 6.18 -13.32
CA ASN A 30 -10.14 7.22 -13.33
C ASN A 30 -10.86 7.40 -11.98
N LYS A 31 -10.52 6.62 -10.95
CA LYS A 31 -11.14 6.70 -9.62
C LYS A 31 -10.24 7.53 -8.69
N LYS A 32 -10.68 8.76 -8.39
CA LYS A 32 -10.08 9.56 -7.32
C LYS A 32 -10.28 8.85 -5.98
N SER A 33 -9.30 8.99 -5.08
CA SER A 33 -9.38 8.44 -3.72
C SER A 33 -10.71 8.82 -3.08
N ASN A 34 -11.47 7.83 -2.60
CA ASN A 34 -12.72 8.10 -1.91
C ASN A 34 -12.45 8.95 -0.67
N ASN A 35 -13.30 9.95 -0.43
CA ASN A 35 -13.25 10.71 0.81
C ASN A 35 -13.86 9.83 1.91
N VAL A 36 -13.02 9.08 2.62
CA VAL A 36 -13.47 8.10 3.60
C VAL A 36 -13.73 8.82 4.92
N ILE A 37 -14.98 8.77 5.41
CA ILE A 37 -15.31 9.23 6.75
C ILE A 37 -14.91 8.12 7.73
N LEU A 38 -13.88 8.37 8.54
CA LEU A 38 -13.42 7.44 9.56
C LEU A 38 -14.42 7.39 10.71
N GLN A 39 -15.25 6.33 10.76
CA GLN A 39 -16.33 6.20 11.75
C GLN A 39 -15.88 5.56 13.08
N ARG A 40 -14.75 4.86 13.10
CA ARG A 40 -14.21 4.21 14.31
C ARG A 40 -13.14 5.10 14.94
N PRO A 41 -12.86 4.97 16.26
CA PRO A 41 -11.73 5.67 16.88
C PRO A 41 -10.46 5.40 16.08
N TYR A 42 -9.87 6.46 15.54
CA TYR A 42 -8.65 6.41 14.78
C TYR A 42 -7.64 7.35 15.40
N SER A 43 -6.37 7.06 15.20
CA SER A 43 -5.27 7.94 15.57
C SER A 43 -4.50 8.23 14.30
N GLU A 44 -4.34 9.51 13.97
CA GLU A 44 -3.47 9.92 12.88
C GLU A 44 -2.03 9.76 13.33
N VAL A 45 -1.26 8.96 12.57
CA VAL A 45 0.15 8.70 12.87
C VAL A 45 1.00 9.48 11.88
N LYS A 46 1.80 10.43 12.37
CA LYS A 46 2.74 11.20 11.55
C LYS A 46 4.08 10.47 11.38
N GLY A 47 4.90 10.91 10.43
CA GLY A 47 6.16 10.24 10.08
C GLY A 47 7.12 10.02 11.27
N GLU A 48 7.10 10.88 12.28
CA GLU A 48 7.87 10.72 13.52
C GLU A 48 7.35 9.58 14.41
N GLU A 49 6.04 9.41 14.47
CA GLU A 49 5.40 8.33 15.23
C GLU A 49 5.56 6.98 14.53
N ILE A 50 5.51 6.96 13.20
CA ILE A 50 5.82 5.75 12.40
C ILE A 50 7.24 5.28 12.71
N LYS A 51 8.22 6.20 12.77
CA LYS A 51 9.60 5.86 13.14
C LYS A 51 9.71 5.30 14.55
N LYS A 52 8.92 5.79 15.51
CA LYS A 52 8.88 5.22 16.86
C LYS A 52 8.26 3.82 16.89
N MET A 53 7.24 3.58 16.06
CA MET A 53 6.55 2.29 16.00
C MET A 53 7.37 1.20 15.30
N PHE A 54 8.20 1.56 14.32
CA PHE A 54 8.87 0.59 13.43
C PHE A 54 10.40 0.75 13.34
N GLY A 55 10.99 1.80 13.92
CA GLY A 55 12.40 2.14 13.76
C GLY A 55 13.38 1.40 14.66
N GLU A 56 12.90 0.62 15.64
CA GLU A 56 13.77 -0.09 16.60
C GLU A 56 13.97 -1.59 16.31
N ASN A 57 13.59 -2.08 15.13
CA ASN A 57 13.81 -3.48 14.74
C ASN A 57 14.49 -3.62 13.35
N ASP A 58 15.49 -2.78 13.08
CA ASP A 58 16.41 -2.98 11.94
C ASP A 58 17.66 -3.76 12.38
N ASP A 59 17.46 -4.88 13.07
CA ASP A 59 18.49 -5.92 13.31
C ASP A 59 18.41 -7.00 12.22
N ARG A 60 18.38 -6.59 10.94
CA ARG A 60 18.49 -7.52 9.81
C ARG A 60 19.49 -6.99 8.78
N VAL A 61 20.75 -7.35 9.05
CA VAL A 61 21.82 -7.78 8.12
C VAL A 61 22.03 -6.93 6.86
#